data_AF-A0A7J6N602-F1
#
_entry.id   AF-A0A7J6N602-F1
#
_cell.length_a   1.000
_cell.length_b   1.000
_cell.length_c   1.000
_cell.angle_alpha   90.00
_cell.angle_beta   90.00
_cell.angle_gamma   90.00
#
_symmetry.space_group_name_H-M   'P 1'
#
loop_
_entity.id
_entity.type
_entity.pdbx_description
1 polymer ?
#
loop_
_entity_poly.entity_id
_entity_poly.type
_entity_poly.pdbx_seq_one_letter_code
_entity_poly.pdbx_strand_id
1 'polypeptide(L)'
;EFTKGGEWVKLGGNDEFENGEMYEMQVGENRKILITRTKDGRLYCTGALCSHYGFPLKKGIFLNDTVVCPLHDATFDIKTGEPLRGPGLDAIPTYKIEVREDGVYADLPKKSDLWIAKENVQGMAKRDPEDKRVYVIVGGGAAAATAAESLRQNGYTGRVIMMTRERHLPYDRPVLSKKLDAADDPSKLYLRDREFYAKHDIEVWTDTLVTKVDAEHRIVEIQPSESHNHPSEVTYDKCLWAAGSDARKAYIPGLNAKNVFCLRTPDDAHAITEYAEAGQRVVLVGSGFIGMEMASALVSMGVD
;
A
#
# COMPACT_ATOMS: atom_id res chain seq x y z
N GLU A 1 9.44 -10.97 -15.71
CA GLU A 1 10.76 -10.45 -16.15
C GLU A 1 10.60 -9.01 -16.62
N PHE A 2 11.35 -8.09 -16.01
CA PHE A 2 11.16 -6.66 -16.18
C PHE A 2 11.87 -6.07 -17.41
N THR A 3 12.83 -6.78 -18.00
CA THR A 3 13.54 -6.35 -19.21
C THR A 3 13.11 -7.17 -20.44
N LYS A 4 12.72 -6.46 -21.51
CA LYS A 4 12.73 -7.00 -22.88
C LYS A 4 13.87 -6.33 -23.65
N GLY A 5 15.09 -6.86 -23.52
CA GLY A 5 16.26 -6.39 -24.26
C GLY A 5 17.04 -5.27 -23.58
N GLY A 6 17.52 -5.51 -22.36
CA GLY A 6 18.43 -4.61 -21.65
C GLY A 6 19.90 -4.74 -22.11
N GLU A 7 20.82 -4.51 -21.19
CA GLU A 7 22.26 -4.72 -21.35
C GLU A 7 22.74 -5.75 -20.33
N TRP A 8 23.54 -6.70 -20.79
CA TRP A 8 24.15 -7.71 -19.93
C TRP A 8 25.34 -7.12 -19.17
N VAL A 9 25.17 -6.93 -17.87
CA VAL A 9 26.20 -6.40 -16.98
C VAL A 9 26.82 -7.53 -16.18
N LYS A 10 28.15 -7.62 -16.18
CA LYS A 10 28.90 -8.55 -15.33
C LYS A 10 28.82 -8.09 -13.88
N LEU A 11 28.37 -8.97 -12.98
CA LEU A 11 28.16 -8.67 -11.56
C LEU A 11 29.34 -9.13 -10.69
N GLY A 12 30.09 -10.15 -11.12
CA GLY A 12 31.22 -10.72 -10.38
C GLY A 12 31.50 -12.17 -10.76
N GLY A 13 32.46 -12.80 -10.09
CA GLY A 13 32.70 -14.24 -10.14
C GLY A 13 31.54 -15.04 -9.55
N ASN A 14 31.36 -16.29 -10.00
CA ASN A 14 30.28 -17.14 -9.49
C ASN A 14 30.49 -17.53 -8.00
N ASP A 15 31.76 -17.64 -7.60
CA ASP A 15 32.24 -17.94 -6.26
C ASP A 15 32.10 -16.78 -5.26
N GLU A 16 31.86 -15.55 -5.72
CA GLU A 16 31.61 -14.39 -4.86
C GLU A 16 30.22 -14.39 -4.20
N PHE A 17 29.30 -15.20 -4.73
CA PHE A 17 27.92 -15.29 -4.26
C PHE A 17 27.66 -16.63 -3.59
N GLU A 18 27.64 -16.67 -2.26
CA GLU A 18 27.45 -17.89 -1.47
C GLU A 18 25.99 -18.37 -1.44
N ASN A 19 25.78 -19.68 -1.29
CA ASN A 19 24.45 -20.27 -1.20
C ASN A 19 23.74 -19.83 0.09
N GLY A 20 22.49 -19.39 -0.02
CA GLY A 20 21.69 -18.92 1.10
C GLY A 20 21.90 -17.45 1.45
N GLU A 21 22.73 -16.73 0.69
CA GLU A 21 23.05 -15.33 0.93
C GLU A 21 22.40 -14.38 -0.10
N MET A 22 22.42 -13.10 0.23
CA MET A 22 22.00 -12.02 -0.65
C MET A 22 23.04 -10.91 -0.69
N TYR A 23 23.15 -10.16 -1.79
CA TYR A 23 24.17 -9.16 -2.02
C TYR A 23 23.55 -7.93 -2.68
N GLU A 24 23.82 -6.74 -2.15
CA GLU A 24 23.47 -5.49 -2.82
C GLU A 24 24.63 -5.05 -3.70
N MET A 25 24.34 -4.69 -4.94
CA MET A 25 25.34 -4.18 -5.86
C MET A 25 24.89 -2.87 -6.49
N GLN A 26 25.80 -1.91 -6.51
CA GLN A 26 25.62 -0.66 -7.23
C GLN A 26 25.96 -0.86 -8.71
N VAL A 27 25.05 -0.45 -9.60
CA VAL A 27 25.22 -0.51 -11.06
C VAL A 27 25.09 0.91 -11.63
N GLY A 28 26.19 1.51 -12.05
CA GLY A 28 26.21 2.92 -12.44
C GLY A 28 25.95 3.86 -11.24
N GLU A 29 25.52 5.09 -11.49
CA GLU A 29 25.51 6.14 -10.46
C GLU A 29 24.40 5.99 -9.40
N ASN A 30 23.19 5.58 -9.77
CA ASN A 30 22.02 5.61 -8.89
C ASN A 30 21.16 4.35 -8.94
N ARG A 31 21.76 3.17 -9.13
CA ARG A 31 21.01 1.92 -9.34
C ARG A 31 21.54 0.84 -8.43
N LYS A 32 20.62 0.22 -7.69
CA LYS A 32 20.94 -0.87 -6.78
C LYS A 32 20.11 -2.09 -7.12
N ILE A 33 20.81 -3.19 -7.32
CA ILE A 33 20.20 -4.52 -7.49
C ILE A 33 20.49 -5.37 -6.27
N LEU A 34 19.62 -6.35 -6.05
CA LEU A 34 19.80 -7.38 -5.06
C LEU A 34 19.99 -8.70 -5.78
N ILE A 35 21.14 -9.32 -5.55
CA ILE A 35 21.47 -10.66 -6.01
C ILE A 35 21.15 -11.58 -4.84
N THR A 36 20.39 -12.64 -5.09
CA THR A 36 20.08 -13.66 -4.08
C THR A 36 20.50 -15.02 -4.65
N ARG A 37 21.12 -15.85 -3.81
CA ARG A 37 21.41 -17.23 -4.18
C ARG A 37 20.72 -18.17 -3.21
N THR A 38 19.81 -18.99 -3.71
CA THR A 38 19.10 -19.97 -2.89
C THR A 38 20.06 -21.02 -2.34
N LYS A 39 19.63 -21.77 -1.31
CA LYS A 39 20.46 -22.82 -0.69
C LYS A 39 20.88 -23.92 -1.65
N ASP A 40 20.05 -24.20 -2.66
CA ASP A 40 20.33 -25.14 -3.74
C ASP A 40 21.12 -24.52 -4.92
N GLY A 41 21.58 -23.28 -4.77
CA GLY A 41 22.55 -22.63 -5.66
C GLY A 41 21.97 -21.84 -6.83
N ARG A 42 20.63 -21.73 -6.95
CA ARG A 42 19.99 -20.91 -8.00
C ARG A 42 20.14 -19.42 -7.70
N LEU A 43 20.44 -18.64 -8.73
CA LEU A 43 20.58 -17.19 -8.64
C LEU A 43 19.31 -16.48 -9.10
N TYR A 44 18.98 -15.39 -8.41
CA TYR A 44 17.95 -14.44 -8.80
C TYR A 44 18.47 -13.01 -8.65
N CYS A 45 17.93 -12.10 -9.47
CA CYS A 45 18.30 -10.70 -9.46
C CYS A 45 17.04 -9.84 -9.41
N THR A 46 16.95 -8.97 -8.41
CA THR A 46 15.81 -8.08 -8.20
C THR A 46 16.26 -6.63 -7.99
N GLY A 47 15.32 -5.69 -7.92
CA GLY A 47 15.57 -4.37 -7.33
C GLY A 47 15.98 -4.49 -5.86
N ALA A 48 16.87 -3.60 -5.39
CA ALA A 48 17.38 -3.65 -4.02
C ALA A 48 16.53 -2.91 -2.97
N LEU A 49 15.52 -2.16 -3.41
CA LEU A 49 14.73 -1.29 -2.53
C LEU A 49 13.32 -1.84 -2.38
N CYS A 50 12.79 -1.77 -1.16
CA CYS A 50 11.40 -2.12 -0.87
C CYS A 50 10.45 -1.19 -1.63
N SER A 51 9.42 -1.74 -2.29
CA SER A 51 8.42 -0.95 -3.02
C SER A 51 7.52 -0.08 -2.13
N HIS A 52 7.58 -0.25 -0.80
CA HIS A 52 6.85 0.61 0.14
C HIS A 52 7.53 1.98 0.30
N TYR A 53 8.58 2.10 1.12
CA TYR A 53 9.31 3.36 1.36
C TYR A 53 10.76 3.34 0.88
N GLY A 54 11.12 2.45 -0.04
CA GLY A 54 12.46 2.42 -0.62
C GLY A 54 13.56 1.96 0.33
N PHE A 55 13.24 1.28 1.44
CA PHE A 55 14.27 0.82 2.38
C PHE A 55 15.13 -0.31 1.75
N PRO A 56 16.46 -0.33 1.96
CA PRO A 56 17.34 -1.35 1.38
C PRO A 56 17.02 -2.77 1.87
N LEU A 57 16.67 -3.67 0.94
CA LEU A 57 16.30 -5.06 1.22
C LEU A 57 17.49 -5.90 1.68
N LYS A 58 18.73 -5.53 1.31
CA LYS A 58 19.96 -6.19 1.82
C LYS A 58 20.14 -6.07 3.34
N LYS A 59 19.48 -5.11 4.00
CA LYS A 59 19.45 -5.03 5.47
C LYS A 59 18.39 -5.93 6.10
N GLY A 60 17.60 -6.60 5.28
CA GLY A 60 16.51 -7.48 5.65
C GLY A 60 16.93 -8.92 5.88
N ILE A 61 15.94 -9.81 5.79
CA ILE A 61 16.12 -11.25 5.91
C ILE A 61 15.86 -11.89 4.55
N PHE A 62 16.78 -12.74 4.11
CA PHE A 62 16.57 -13.63 2.97
C PHE A 62 16.33 -15.05 3.46
N LEU A 63 15.15 -15.61 3.17
CA LEU A 63 14.77 -16.96 3.60
C LEU A 63 13.67 -17.52 2.69
N ASN A 64 13.73 -18.82 2.38
CA ASN A 64 12.69 -19.55 1.65
C ASN A 64 12.26 -18.88 0.33
N ASP A 65 13.24 -18.46 -0.48
CA ASP A 65 13.00 -17.75 -1.75
C ASP A 65 12.28 -16.40 -1.60
N THR A 66 12.33 -15.80 -0.40
CA THR A 66 11.72 -14.50 -0.11
C THR A 66 12.71 -13.55 0.52
N VAL A 67 12.53 -12.26 0.27
CA VAL A 67 13.24 -11.19 0.99
C VAL A 67 12.26 -10.37 1.81
N VAL A 68 12.59 -10.15 3.08
CA VAL A 68 11.76 -9.42 4.05
C VAL A 68 12.42 -8.09 4.34
N CYS A 69 11.69 -6.99 4.11
CA CYS A 69 12.14 -5.64 4.43
C CYS A 69 12.25 -5.47 5.95
N PRO A 70 13.38 -4.98 6.49
CA PRO A 70 13.60 -4.90 7.94
C PRO A 70 12.83 -3.76 8.62
N LEU A 71 12.22 -2.85 7.84
CA LEU A 71 11.54 -1.68 8.40
C LEU A 71 10.07 -1.96 8.72
N HIS A 72 9.36 -2.67 7.84
CA HIS A 72 7.91 -2.86 7.92
C HIS A 72 7.48 -4.29 7.53
N ASP A 73 8.41 -5.23 7.44
CA ASP A 73 8.18 -6.65 7.11
C ASP A 73 7.52 -6.94 5.75
N ALA A 74 7.47 -5.94 4.85
CA ALA A 74 7.07 -6.16 3.46
C ALA A 74 7.92 -7.28 2.86
N THR A 75 7.26 -8.32 2.37
CA THR A 75 7.91 -9.56 1.95
C THR A 75 7.69 -9.77 0.46
N PHE A 76 8.74 -10.08 -0.28
CA PHE A 76 8.70 -10.25 -1.73
C PHE A 76 9.24 -11.61 -2.14
N ASP A 77 8.62 -12.22 -3.14
CA ASP A 77 9.14 -13.41 -3.81
C ASP A 77 10.31 -13.02 -4.73
N ILE A 78 11.48 -13.66 -4.60
CA ILE A 78 12.67 -13.27 -5.38
C ILE A 78 12.58 -13.63 -6.87
N LYS A 79 11.68 -14.55 -7.23
CA LYS A 79 11.57 -15.10 -8.60
C LYS A 79 10.71 -14.19 -9.45
N THR A 80 9.62 -13.72 -8.86
CA THR A 80 8.58 -12.93 -9.53
C THR A 80 8.66 -11.45 -9.15
N GLY A 81 9.16 -11.15 -7.95
CA GLY A 81 9.18 -9.82 -7.35
C GLY A 81 7.90 -9.50 -6.58
N GLU A 82 6.87 -10.33 -6.68
CA GLU A 82 5.53 -10.05 -6.17
C GLU A 82 5.53 -9.87 -4.65
N PRO A 83 4.74 -8.93 -4.12
CA PRO A 83 4.56 -8.77 -2.68
C PRO A 83 3.73 -9.95 -2.15
N LEU A 84 4.33 -10.75 -1.28
CA LEU A 84 3.65 -11.83 -0.57
C LEU A 84 3.01 -11.35 0.74
N ARG A 85 3.57 -10.29 1.32
CA ARG A 85 3.06 -9.62 2.51
C ARG A 85 3.25 -8.11 2.37
N GLY A 86 2.20 -7.35 2.69
CA GLY A 86 2.26 -5.90 2.73
C GLY A 86 3.26 -5.39 3.79
N PRO A 87 3.48 -4.07 3.84
CA PRO A 87 2.70 -3.02 3.17
C PRO A 87 3.13 -2.67 1.73
N GLY A 88 4.14 -3.32 1.14
CA GLY A 88 4.50 -3.09 -0.26
C GLY A 88 3.37 -3.50 -1.21
N LEU A 89 2.89 -2.57 -2.04
CA LEU A 89 1.77 -2.82 -2.97
C LEU A 89 2.23 -3.30 -4.34
N ASP A 90 3.44 -2.90 -4.75
CA ASP A 90 3.99 -3.22 -6.06
C ASP A 90 5.08 -4.27 -5.95
N ALA A 91 5.21 -5.10 -6.97
CA ALA A 91 6.30 -6.04 -7.10
C ALA A 91 7.64 -5.30 -7.24
N ILE A 92 8.68 -5.81 -6.59
CA ILE A 92 10.04 -5.35 -6.86
C ILE A 92 10.45 -5.83 -8.27
N PRO A 93 11.18 -5.02 -9.07
CA PRO A 93 11.62 -5.44 -10.39
C PRO A 93 12.43 -6.74 -10.34
N THR A 94 12.25 -7.62 -11.33
CA THR A 94 13.06 -8.83 -11.51
C THR A 94 13.80 -8.81 -12.83
N TYR A 95 15.09 -9.16 -12.79
CA TYR A 95 16.01 -9.13 -13.91
C TYR A 95 16.51 -10.53 -14.23
N LYS A 96 16.72 -10.84 -15.51
CA LYS A 96 17.34 -12.11 -15.88
C LYS A 96 18.76 -12.14 -15.32
N ILE A 97 19.16 -13.30 -14.82
CA ILE A 97 20.50 -13.56 -14.33
C ILE A 97 21.01 -14.88 -14.91
N GLU A 98 22.26 -14.88 -15.36
CA GLU A 98 22.91 -16.01 -16.01
C GLU A 98 24.32 -16.20 -15.46
N VAL A 99 24.72 -17.45 -15.29
CA VAL A 99 26.12 -17.81 -15.07
C VAL A 99 26.74 -18.11 -16.42
N ARG A 100 27.85 -17.44 -16.72
CA ARG A 100 28.70 -17.65 -17.91
C ARG A 100 30.07 -18.14 -17.47
N GLU A 101 30.91 -18.53 -18.42
CA GLU A 101 32.24 -19.10 -18.15
C GLU A 101 33.10 -18.20 -17.26
N ASP A 102 32.99 -16.88 -17.43
CA ASP A 102 33.83 -15.90 -16.76
C ASP A 102 33.13 -15.13 -15.62
N GLY A 103 31.87 -15.46 -15.28
CA GLY A 103 31.18 -14.85 -14.14
C GLY A 103 29.65 -14.84 -14.24
N VAL A 104 29.03 -14.11 -13.33
CA VAL A 104 27.58 -13.92 -13.25
C VAL A 104 27.18 -12.62 -13.95
N TYR A 105 26.12 -12.67 -14.73
CA TYR A 105 25.62 -11.54 -15.52
C TYR A 105 24.13 -11.33 -15.28
N ALA A 106 23.67 -10.07 -15.29
CA ALA A 106 22.24 -9.77 -15.34
C ALA A 106 21.88 -8.89 -16.54
N ASP A 107 20.69 -9.13 -17.10
CA ASP A 107 20.08 -8.29 -18.14
C ASP A 107 19.38 -7.10 -17.48
N LEU A 108 19.99 -5.93 -17.56
CA LEU A 108 19.55 -4.74 -16.84
C LEU A 108 19.06 -3.63 -17.79
N PRO A 109 18.06 -2.83 -17.40
CA PRO A 109 17.56 -1.77 -18.28
C PRO A 109 18.62 -0.70 -18.58
N LYS A 110 18.74 -0.26 -19.83
CA LYS A 110 19.69 0.80 -20.21
C LYS A 110 19.33 2.16 -19.61
N LYS A 111 18.04 2.51 -19.66
CA LYS A 111 17.50 3.78 -19.15
C LYS A 111 17.03 3.64 -17.71
N SER A 112 17.34 4.64 -16.87
CA SER A 112 17.09 4.65 -15.42
C SER A 112 15.61 4.67 -15.03
N ASP A 113 14.74 5.25 -15.86
CA ASP A 113 13.29 5.27 -15.68
C ASP A 113 12.64 3.89 -15.79
N LEU A 114 13.33 2.92 -16.39
CA LEU A 114 12.92 1.52 -16.48
C LEU A 114 13.43 0.65 -15.31
N TRP A 115 14.00 1.26 -14.26
CA TRP A 115 14.50 0.54 -13.07
C TRP A 115 13.50 0.53 -11.92
N ILE A 116 12.56 1.47 -11.95
CA ILE A 116 11.44 1.52 -11.02
C ILE A 116 10.21 1.26 -11.85
N ALA A 117 9.54 0.18 -11.52
CA ALA A 117 8.30 -0.18 -12.15
C ALA A 117 7.18 0.68 -11.55
N LYS A 118 6.71 1.70 -12.28
CA LYS A 118 5.44 2.35 -11.94
C LYS A 118 4.34 1.30 -12.09
N GLU A 119 3.61 1.02 -11.02
CA GLU A 119 2.51 0.04 -10.99
C GLU A 119 2.94 -1.37 -11.47
N ASN A 120 3.96 -1.95 -10.84
CA ASN A 120 4.34 -3.35 -11.07
C ASN A 120 3.37 -4.29 -10.36
N VAL A 121 2.11 -4.23 -10.76
CA VAL A 121 1.09 -5.11 -10.24
C VAL A 121 1.06 -6.38 -11.08
N GLN A 122 0.84 -7.52 -10.42
CA GLN A 122 0.47 -8.76 -11.09
C GLN A 122 -0.64 -8.47 -12.13
N GLY A 123 -0.59 -9.18 -13.26
CA GLY A 123 -1.62 -9.08 -14.29
C GLY A 123 -3.03 -9.18 -13.69
N MET A 124 -3.86 -8.18 -13.98
CA MET A 124 -5.21 -8.06 -13.44
C MET A 124 -6.24 -8.41 -14.52
N ALA A 125 -7.26 -9.18 -14.14
CA ALA A 125 -8.45 -9.36 -14.97
C ALA A 125 -9.14 -8.01 -15.22
N LYS A 126 -9.89 -7.95 -16.31
CA LYS A 126 -10.77 -6.82 -16.62
C LYS A 126 -12.22 -7.23 -16.40
N ARG A 127 -13.10 -6.24 -16.29
CA ARG A 127 -14.53 -6.51 -16.21
C ARG A 127 -15.01 -7.17 -17.50
N ASP A 128 -15.70 -8.30 -17.36
CA ASP A 128 -16.47 -8.93 -18.43
C ASP A 128 -17.92 -8.44 -18.32
N PRO A 129 -18.46 -7.73 -19.33
CA PRO A 129 -19.86 -7.30 -19.32
C PRO A 129 -20.88 -8.44 -19.17
N GLU A 130 -20.54 -9.67 -19.56
CA GLU A 130 -21.42 -10.83 -19.46
C GLU A 130 -21.41 -11.45 -18.05
N ASP A 131 -20.36 -11.19 -17.26
CA ASP A 131 -20.30 -11.58 -15.86
C ASP A 131 -21.11 -10.61 -14.99
N LYS A 132 -22.37 -10.98 -14.73
CA LYS A 132 -23.31 -10.15 -13.96
C LYS A 132 -23.05 -10.15 -12.45
N ARG A 133 -22.05 -10.91 -11.95
CA ARG A 133 -21.76 -10.99 -10.52
C ARG A 133 -21.29 -9.64 -9.97
N VAL A 134 -21.78 -9.26 -8.80
CA VAL A 134 -21.41 -8.02 -8.10
C VAL A 134 -20.73 -8.34 -6.78
N TYR A 135 -19.52 -7.80 -6.60
CA TYR A 135 -18.80 -7.84 -5.34
C TYR A 135 -18.79 -6.45 -4.71
N VAL A 136 -19.41 -6.31 -3.55
CA VAL A 136 -19.40 -5.07 -2.76
C VAL A 136 -18.31 -5.15 -1.68
N ILE A 137 -17.53 -4.10 -1.53
CA ILE A 137 -16.53 -3.93 -0.49
C ILE A 137 -16.92 -2.69 0.31
N VAL A 138 -17.31 -2.87 1.57
CA VAL A 138 -17.70 -1.76 2.46
C VAL A 138 -16.47 -1.31 3.25
N GLY A 139 -15.95 -0.14 2.94
CA GLY A 139 -14.75 0.45 3.53
C GLY A 139 -13.77 0.97 2.47
N GLY A 140 -12.95 1.95 2.84
CA GLY A 140 -11.93 2.56 1.97
C GLY A 140 -10.52 2.51 2.57
N GLY A 141 -10.21 1.50 3.39
CA GLY A 141 -8.88 1.32 3.98
C GLY A 141 -7.99 0.34 3.21
N ALA A 142 -6.78 0.08 3.72
CA ALA A 142 -5.82 -0.86 3.12
C ALA A 142 -6.41 -2.26 2.86
N ALA A 143 -7.28 -2.77 3.75
CA ALA A 143 -7.96 -4.04 3.55
C ALA A 143 -8.91 -4.02 2.33
N ALA A 144 -9.64 -2.93 2.14
CA ALA A 144 -10.55 -2.77 1.00
C ALA A 144 -9.78 -2.63 -0.32
N ALA A 145 -8.74 -1.80 -0.34
CA ALA A 145 -7.85 -1.64 -1.49
C ALA A 145 -7.22 -2.98 -1.91
N THR A 146 -6.61 -3.68 -0.95
CA THR A 146 -5.99 -4.98 -1.19
C THR A 146 -7.01 -6.01 -1.68
N ALA A 147 -8.22 -6.03 -1.11
CA ALA A 147 -9.27 -6.95 -1.55
C ALA A 147 -9.72 -6.67 -2.99
N ALA A 148 -9.90 -5.40 -3.37
CA ALA A 148 -10.30 -5.02 -4.72
C ALA A 148 -9.22 -5.40 -5.76
N GLU A 149 -7.95 -5.10 -5.46
CA GLU A 149 -6.82 -5.51 -6.32
C GLU A 149 -6.72 -7.04 -6.39
N SER A 150 -6.82 -7.74 -5.26
CA SER A 150 -6.74 -9.21 -5.19
C SER A 150 -7.83 -9.89 -6.00
N LEU A 151 -9.05 -9.36 -6.00
CA LEU A 151 -10.14 -9.88 -6.85
C LEU A 151 -9.72 -9.86 -8.32
N ARG A 152 -9.18 -8.74 -8.80
CA ARG A 152 -8.73 -8.61 -10.19
C ARG A 152 -7.50 -9.47 -10.48
N GLN A 153 -6.51 -9.51 -9.59
CA GLN A 153 -5.30 -10.34 -9.73
C GLN A 153 -5.62 -11.84 -9.78
N ASN A 154 -6.67 -12.27 -9.09
CA ASN A 154 -7.11 -13.67 -9.03
C ASN A 154 -8.20 -14.01 -10.06
N GLY A 155 -8.40 -13.17 -11.08
CA GLY A 155 -9.25 -13.52 -12.23
C GLY A 155 -10.74 -13.19 -12.06
N TYR A 156 -11.14 -12.43 -11.04
CA TYR A 156 -12.53 -12.01 -10.91
C TYR A 156 -12.88 -10.98 -12.00
N THR A 157 -13.88 -11.31 -12.82
CA THR A 157 -14.32 -10.53 -13.99
C THR A 157 -15.63 -9.77 -13.75
N GLY A 158 -16.34 -10.03 -12.64
CA GLY A 158 -17.59 -9.36 -12.31
C GLY A 158 -17.40 -7.88 -11.92
N ARG A 159 -18.49 -7.21 -11.60
CA ARG A 159 -18.46 -5.82 -11.10
C ARG A 159 -17.89 -5.76 -9.68
N VAL A 160 -16.97 -4.83 -9.41
CA VAL A 160 -16.40 -4.59 -8.08
C VAL A 160 -16.74 -3.17 -7.66
N ILE A 161 -17.41 -3.01 -6.52
CA ILE A 161 -17.82 -1.71 -5.97
C ILE A 161 -17.26 -1.57 -4.57
N MET A 162 -16.33 -0.64 -4.38
CA MET A 162 -15.83 -0.23 -3.08
C MET A 162 -16.59 1.02 -2.62
N MET A 163 -17.15 0.98 -1.41
CA MET A 163 -17.93 2.08 -0.85
C MET A 163 -17.28 2.59 0.43
N THR A 164 -17.04 3.89 0.54
CA THR A 164 -16.47 4.50 1.74
C THR A 164 -17.19 5.79 2.08
N ARG A 165 -17.44 6.01 3.38
CA ARG A 165 -18.01 7.26 3.88
C ARG A 165 -17.03 8.43 3.81
N GLU A 166 -15.73 8.16 3.70
CA GLU A 166 -14.71 9.20 3.58
C GLU A 166 -14.69 9.75 2.14
N ARG A 167 -14.33 11.03 1.96
CA ARG A 167 -14.18 11.65 0.64
C ARG A 167 -12.90 11.27 -0.10
N HIS A 168 -12.06 10.45 0.53
CA HIS A 168 -10.73 10.09 0.08
C HIS A 168 -10.71 8.69 -0.54
N LEU A 169 -9.88 8.51 -1.59
CA LEU A 169 -9.49 7.18 -2.05
C LEU A 169 -8.69 6.44 -0.96
N PRO A 170 -8.57 5.11 -1.00
CA PRO A 170 -7.78 4.38 -0.01
C PRO A 170 -6.36 4.92 0.14
N TYR A 171 -5.93 5.10 1.40
CA TYR A 171 -4.69 5.80 1.74
C TYR A 171 -3.91 5.11 2.87
N ASP A 172 -2.63 5.47 2.99
CA ASP A 172 -1.71 5.02 4.04
C ASP A 172 -1.99 5.76 5.37
N ARG A 173 -3.01 5.28 6.08
CA ARG A 173 -3.46 5.83 7.36
C ARG A 173 -2.37 5.91 8.44
N PRO A 174 -1.46 4.94 8.60
CA PRO A 174 -0.32 5.05 9.52
C PRO A 174 0.53 6.32 9.39
N VAL A 175 0.52 7.01 8.26
CA VAL A 175 1.28 8.26 8.09
C VAL A 175 0.67 9.42 8.89
N LEU A 176 -0.65 9.40 9.13
CA LEU A 176 -1.38 10.53 9.74
C LEU A 176 -0.91 10.87 11.16
N SER A 177 -0.42 9.90 11.94
CA SER A 177 0.11 10.15 13.29
C SER A 177 1.61 10.47 13.30
N LYS A 178 2.31 10.26 12.19
CA LYS A 178 3.77 10.42 12.08
C LYS A 178 4.17 11.71 11.37
N LYS A 179 3.36 12.15 10.42
CA LYS A 179 3.57 13.34 9.59
C LYS A 179 2.25 14.10 9.51
N LEU A 180 2.08 15.05 10.40
CA LEU A 180 0.84 15.81 10.52
C LEU A 180 0.58 16.71 9.29
N ASP A 181 1.64 17.21 8.66
CA ASP A 181 1.61 17.94 7.38
C ASP A 181 1.11 17.09 6.21
N ALA A 182 1.10 15.76 6.34
CA ALA A 182 0.53 14.89 5.31
C ALA A 182 -0.99 15.08 5.14
N ALA A 183 -1.65 15.71 6.11
CA ALA A 183 -3.06 16.08 6.02
C ALA A 183 -3.34 17.26 5.08
N ASP A 184 -2.33 18.08 4.77
CA ASP A 184 -2.47 19.26 3.89
C ASP A 184 -2.76 18.86 2.44
N ASP A 185 -2.24 17.70 2.03
CA ASP A 185 -2.48 17.10 0.72
C ASP A 185 -2.67 15.58 0.86
N PRO A 186 -3.89 15.13 1.23
CA PRO A 186 -4.18 13.71 1.43
C PRO A 186 -3.99 12.87 0.17
N SER A 187 -3.96 13.48 -1.02
CA SER A 187 -3.77 12.75 -2.28
C SER A 187 -2.40 12.08 -2.37
N LYS A 188 -1.40 12.62 -1.69
CA LYS A 188 -0.05 12.02 -1.58
C LYS A 188 -0.02 10.76 -0.71
N LEU A 189 -1.05 10.54 0.09
CA LEU A 189 -1.20 9.35 0.93
C LEU A 189 -1.96 8.23 0.22
N TYR A 190 -2.57 8.51 -0.93
CA TYR A 190 -3.37 7.51 -1.64
C TYR A 190 -2.50 6.32 -2.04
N LEU A 191 -2.98 5.12 -1.72
CA LEU A 191 -2.32 3.85 -2.05
C LEU A 191 -2.29 3.64 -3.58
N ARG A 192 -3.34 4.11 -4.26
CA ARG A 192 -3.50 4.13 -5.71
C ARG A 192 -4.26 5.40 -6.11
N ASP A 193 -3.96 5.92 -7.30
CA ASP A 193 -4.71 7.03 -7.87
C ASP A 193 -6.05 6.58 -8.47
N ARG A 194 -6.85 7.54 -8.96
CA ARG A 194 -8.17 7.26 -9.52
C ARG A 194 -8.07 6.50 -10.84
N GLU A 195 -7.04 6.84 -11.62
CA GLU A 195 -6.71 6.29 -12.92
C GLU A 195 -6.43 4.78 -12.83
N PHE A 196 -5.71 4.35 -11.79
CA PHE A 196 -5.48 2.93 -11.48
C PHE A 196 -6.80 2.17 -11.30
N TYR A 197 -7.68 2.65 -10.41
CA TYR A 197 -8.96 1.97 -10.18
C TYR A 197 -9.82 1.91 -11.44
N ALA A 198 -9.87 3.01 -12.20
CA ALA A 198 -10.58 3.06 -13.48
C ALA A 198 -10.01 2.08 -14.52
N LYS A 199 -8.68 2.03 -14.65
CA LYS A 199 -7.95 1.12 -15.57
C LYS A 199 -8.22 -0.36 -15.29
N HIS A 200 -8.53 -0.71 -14.03
CA HIS A 200 -8.80 -2.08 -13.57
C HIS A 200 -10.28 -2.36 -13.30
N ASP A 201 -11.18 -1.49 -13.78
CA ASP A 201 -12.64 -1.60 -13.65
C ASP A 201 -13.09 -1.79 -12.18
N ILE A 202 -12.45 -1.08 -11.25
CA ILE A 202 -12.82 -1.04 -9.83
C ILE A 202 -13.55 0.27 -9.58
N GLU A 203 -14.82 0.19 -9.19
CA GLU A 203 -15.60 1.37 -8.83
C GLU A 203 -15.28 1.76 -7.38
N VAL A 204 -14.89 3.02 -7.14
CA VAL A 204 -14.67 3.56 -5.79
C VAL A 204 -15.67 4.68 -5.54
N TRP A 205 -16.68 4.39 -4.74
CA TRP A 205 -17.75 5.28 -4.33
C TRP A 205 -17.36 5.94 -3.01
N THR A 206 -16.81 7.16 -3.09
CA THR A 206 -16.51 8.00 -1.93
C THR A 206 -17.77 8.69 -1.42
N ASP A 207 -17.70 9.28 -0.22
CA ASP A 207 -18.82 9.99 0.41
C ASP A 207 -20.09 9.14 0.55
N THR A 208 -19.94 7.81 0.57
CA THR A 208 -21.01 6.82 0.50
C THR A 208 -21.11 6.10 1.84
N LEU A 209 -22.05 6.52 2.69
CA LEU A 209 -22.30 5.84 3.96
C LEU A 209 -23.21 4.63 3.76
N VAL A 210 -22.64 3.44 3.92
CA VAL A 210 -23.42 2.21 4.07
C VAL A 210 -24.05 2.17 5.47
N THR A 211 -25.36 2.09 5.54
CA THR A 211 -26.13 2.07 6.81
C THR A 211 -26.50 0.66 7.24
N LYS A 212 -26.65 -0.27 6.30
CA LYS A 212 -27.00 -1.66 6.58
C LYS A 212 -26.46 -2.61 5.51
N VAL A 213 -26.03 -3.80 5.95
CA VAL A 213 -25.73 -4.95 5.09
C VAL A 213 -26.74 -6.04 5.43
N ASP A 214 -27.67 -6.30 4.52
CA ASP A 214 -28.68 -7.34 4.64
C ASP A 214 -28.17 -8.63 4.00
N ALA A 215 -27.64 -9.54 4.81
CA ALA A 215 -27.06 -10.79 4.32
C ALA A 215 -28.10 -11.79 3.80
N GLU A 216 -29.35 -11.71 4.28
CA GLU A 216 -30.45 -12.59 3.88
C GLU A 216 -30.92 -12.24 2.46
N HIS A 217 -31.19 -10.96 2.21
CA HIS A 217 -31.64 -10.46 0.91
C HIS A 217 -30.48 -10.11 -0.04
N ARG A 218 -29.24 -10.11 0.47
CA ARG A 218 -28.00 -9.73 -0.22
C ARG A 218 -28.04 -8.32 -0.79
N ILE A 219 -28.41 -7.37 0.05
CA ILE A 219 -28.53 -5.95 -0.29
C ILE A 219 -27.65 -5.13 0.67
N VAL A 220 -26.97 -4.13 0.13
CA VAL A 220 -26.36 -3.05 0.90
C VAL A 220 -27.23 -1.80 0.78
N GLU A 221 -27.64 -1.23 1.91
CA GLU A 221 -28.39 0.04 1.97
C GLU A 221 -27.41 1.21 2.17
N ILE A 222 -27.65 2.27 1.42
CA ILE A 222 -26.78 3.46 1.33
C ILE A 222 -27.60 4.67 1.77
N GLN A 223 -27.01 5.51 2.62
CA GLN A 223 -27.63 6.79 2.98
C GLN A 223 -27.69 7.70 1.75
N PRO A 224 -28.86 8.27 1.41
CA PRO A 224 -28.95 9.29 0.38
C PRO A 224 -28.04 10.48 0.69
N SER A 225 -27.34 10.98 -0.33
CA SER A 225 -26.46 12.14 -0.22
C SER A 225 -26.61 13.02 -1.46
N GLU A 226 -26.49 14.34 -1.29
CA GLU A 226 -26.42 15.30 -2.39
C GLU A 226 -25.03 15.32 -3.06
N SER A 227 -24.01 14.76 -2.41
CA SER A 227 -22.63 14.73 -2.93
C SER A 227 -22.42 13.76 -4.09
N HIS A 228 -23.36 12.83 -4.31
CA HIS A 228 -23.26 11.79 -5.33
C HIS A 228 -24.64 11.32 -5.78
N ASN A 229 -24.73 10.67 -6.95
CA ASN A 229 -25.96 10.05 -7.44
C ASN A 229 -25.94 8.50 -7.33
N HIS A 230 -25.33 7.97 -6.26
CA HIS A 230 -25.34 6.53 -5.99
C HIS A 230 -26.76 6.07 -5.62
N PRO A 231 -27.14 4.82 -5.95
CA PRO A 231 -28.45 4.29 -5.59
C PRO A 231 -28.60 4.18 -4.07
N SER A 232 -29.85 4.16 -3.58
CA SER A 232 -30.15 3.92 -2.16
C SER A 232 -29.86 2.50 -1.71
N GLU A 233 -29.76 1.56 -2.66
CA GLU A 233 -29.45 0.16 -2.39
C GLU A 233 -28.67 -0.49 -3.53
N VAL A 234 -27.86 -1.50 -3.20
CA VAL A 234 -27.11 -2.31 -4.16
C VAL A 234 -27.26 -3.79 -3.80
N THR A 235 -27.83 -4.57 -4.72
CA THR A 235 -27.81 -6.05 -4.64
C THR A 235 -26.41 -6.58 -4.95
N TYR A 236 -25.97 -7.59 -4.21
CA TYR A 236 -24.65 -8.18 -4.37
C TYR A 236 -24.67 -9.72 -4.39
N ASP A 237 -23.64 -10.31 -5.00
CA ASP A 237 -23.37 -11.75 -4.92
C ASP A 237 -22.45 -12.07 -3.73
N LYS A 238 -21.49 -11.18 -3.49
CA LYS A 238 -20.60 -11.21 -2.33
C LYS A 238 -20.40 -9.81 -1.75
N CYS A 239 -20.31 -9.74 -0.42
CA CYS A 239 -20.00 -8.51 0.30
C CYS A 239 -18.85 -8.75 1.27
N LEU A 240 -17.84 -7.89 1.24
CA LEU A 240 -16.77 -7.84 2.23
C LEU A 240 -16.97 -6.62 3.13
N TRP A 241 -17.11 -6.86 4.43
CA TRP A 241 -17.07 -5.79 5.44
C TRP A 241 -15.62 -5.47 5.81
N ALA A 242 -15.12 -4.33 5.32
CA ALA A 242 -13.78 -3.80 5.52
C ALA A 242 -13.80 -2.36 6.09
N ALA A 243 -14.84 -2.00 6.85
CA ALA A 243 -15.07 -0.64 7.35
C ALA A 243 -14.07 -0.19 8.44
N GLY A 244 -13.25 -1.12 8.94
CA GLY A 244 -12.25 -0.83 9.97
C GLY A 244 -12.87 -0.50 11.33
N SER A 245 -12.29 0.48 12.02
CA SER A 245 -12.69 0.93 13.36
C SER A 245 -12.73 2.45 13.44
N ASP A 246 -13.50 2.94 14.41
CA ASP A 246 -13.53 4.35 14.82
C ASP A 246 -12.61 4.60 16.02
N ALA A 247 -12.17 5.86 16.18
CA ALA A 247 -11.49 6.29 17.40
C ALA A 247 -12.47 6.21 18.59
N ARG A 248 -12.05 5.56 19.68
CA ARG A 248 -12.85 5.46 20.89
C ARG A 248 -12.97 6.84 21.54
N LYS A 249 -14.19 7.35 21.61
CA LYS A 249 -14.49 8.57 22.38
C LYS A 249 -14.57 8.23 23.87
N ALA A 250 -14.05 9.11 24.71
CA ALA A 250 -14.29 9.02 26.15
C ALA A 250 -15.78 9.25 26.48
N TYR A 251 -16.20 8.94 27.70
CA TYR A 251 -17.56 9.24 28.18
C TYR A 251 -17.47 10.19 29.37
N ILE A 252 -17.01 11.42 29.10
CA ILE A 252 -16.85 12.47 30.11
C ILE A 252 -17.56 13.76 29.67
N PRO A 253 -18.06 14.58 30.60
CA PRO A 253 -18.62 15.89 30.26
C PRO A 253 -17.59 16.77 29.54
N GLY A 254 -18.04 17.51 28.52
CA GLY A 254 -17.21 18.51 27.81
C GLY A 254 -16.53 18.04 26.52
N LEU A 255 -16.75 16.80 26.05
CA LEU A 255 -16.10 16.29 24.82
C LEU A 255 -16.53 16.97 23.51
N ASN A 256 -17.58 17.79 23.54
CA ASN A 256 -17.98 18.61 22.40
C ASN A 256 -17.26 19.97 22.36
N ALA A 257 -16.31 20.22 23.27
CA ALA A 257 -15.51 21.43 23.25
C ALA A 257 -14.66 21.48 21.96
N LYS A 258 -14.48 22.69 21.41
CA LYS A 258 -13.82 22.92 20.12
C LYS A 258 -12.36 22.46 20.06
N ASN A 259 -11.74 22.25 21.21
CA ASN A 259 -10.34 21.87 21.37
C ASN A 259 -10.15 20.38 21.72
N VAL A 260 -11.18 19.56 21.56
CA VAL A 260 -11.13 18.12 21.81
C VAL A 260 -11.21 17.38 20.48
N PHE A 261 -10.12 16.70 20.14
CA PHE A 261 -9.97 15.99 18.87
C PHE A 261 -9.77 14.49 19.07
N CYS A 262 -10.11 13.72 18.04
CA CYS A 262 -9.63 12.35 17.85
C CYS A 262 -8.80 12.34 16.57
N LEU A 263 -7.84 11.42 16.44
CA LEU A 263 -7.13 11.21 15.18
C LEU A 263 -7.52 9.87 14.56
N ARG A 264 -8.18 9.91 13.40
CA ARG A 264 -8.46 8.72 12.59
C ARG A 264 -8.34 8.97 11.09
N THR A 265 -8.82 10.10 10.59
CA THR A 265 -8.89 10.45 9.16
C THR A 265 -7.96 11.62 8.81
N PRO A 266 -7.72 11.91 7.52
CA PRO A 266 -7.02 13.12 7.11
C PRO A 266 -7.72 14.39 7.62
N ASP A 267 -9.05 14.38 7.69
CA ASP A 267 -9.84 15.49 8.24
C ASP A 267 -9.54 15.75 9.71
N ASP A 268 -9.43 14.68 10.49
CA ASP A 268 -9.06 14.78 11.90
C ASP A 268 -7.65 15.35 12.06
N ALA A 269 -6.69 14.87 11.26
CA ALA A 269 -5.31 15.35 11.28
C ALA A 269 -5.24 16.83 10.91
N HIS A 270 -5.94 17.24 9.86
CA HIS A 270 -6.02 18.64 9.42
C HIS A 270 -6.66 19.54 10.49
N ALA A 271 -7.75 19.09 11.11
CA ALA A 271 -8.39 19.85 12.20
C ALA A 271 -7.45 20.04 13.41
N ILE A 272 -6.61 19.03 13.71
CA ILE A 272 -5.60 19.14 14.77
C ILE A 272 -4.50 20.14 14.37
N THR A 273 -3.98 20.07 13.13
CA THR A 273 -2.90 20.97 12.69
C THR A 273 -3.35 22.41 12.54
N GLU A 274 -4.59 22.65 12.10
CA GLU A 274 -5.17 23.99 12.07
C GLU A 274 -5.38 24.59 13.46
N TYR A 275 -5.65 23.76 14.47
CA TYR A 275 -5.89 24.22 15.83
C TYR A 275 -4.60 24.41 16.64
N ALA A 276 -3.58 23.60 16.37
CA ALA A 276 -2.33 23.58 17.11
C ALA A 276 -1.44 24.79 16.79
N GLU A 277 -1.08 25.57 17.81
CA GLU A 277 -0.15 26.70 17.70
C GLU A 277 1.06 26.51 18.61
N ALA A 278 2.21 27.03 18.19
CA ALA A 278 3.43 26.99 19.00
C ALA A 278 3.23 27.67 20.37
N GLY A 279 3.69 27.02 21.44
CA GLY A 279 3.53 27.47 22.83
C GLY A 279 2.16 27.14 23.46
N GLN A 280 1.24 26.51 22.73
CA GLN A 280 0.04 25.93 23.35
C GLN A 280 0.41 24.67 24.13
N ARG A 281 -0.37 24.36 25.17
CA ARG A 281 -0.21 23.12 25.95
C ARG A 281 -1.23 22.09 25.50
N VAL A 282 -0.79 20.89 25.17
CA VAL A 282 -1.67 19.78 24.77
C VAL A 282 -1.81 18.74 25.88
N VAL A 283 -3.00 18.14 25.98
CA VAL A 283 -3.23 16.98 26.83
C VAL A 283 -3.57 15.79 25.94
N LEU A 284 -2.75 14.75 25.98
CA LEU A 284 -2.98 13.50 25.27
C LEU A 284 -3.68 12.50 26.19
N VAL A 285 -4.90 12.10 25.80
CA VAL A 285 -5.68 11.10 26.52
C VAL A 285 -5.39 9.72 25.92
N GLY A 286 -4.28 9.12 26.37
CA GLY A 286 -3.84 7.78 25.99
C GLY A 286 -2.37 7.74 25.58
N SER A 287 -1.64 6.74 26.06
CA SER A 287 -0.19 6.59 25.87
C SER A 287 0.20 5.40 24.99
N GLY A 288 -0.70 5.01 24.07
CA GLY A 288 -0.41 3.99 23.06
C GLY A 288 0.40 4.55 21.89
N PHE A 289 0.59 3.76 20.83
CA PHE A 289 1.35 4.15 19.63
C PHE A 289 0.93 5.51 19.07
N ILE A 290 -0.36 5.69 18.77
CA ILE A 290 -0.89 6.95 18.21
C ILE A 290 -0.63 8.12 19.16
N GLY A 291 -0.83 7.95 20.47
CA GLY A 291 -0.61 9.00 21.46
C GLY A 291 0.86 9.45 21.51
N MET A 292 1.80 8.50 21.50
CA MET A 292 3.23 8.81 21.54
C MET A 292 3.75 9.40 20.22
N GLU A 293 3.29 8.89 19.07
CA GLU A 293 3.61 9.47 17.76
C GLU A 293 3.08 10.91 17.67
N MET A 294 1.84 11.15 18.10
CA MET A 294 1.25 12.48 18.16
C MET A 294 1.99 13.43 19.09
N ALA A 295 2.42 12.97 20.27
CA ALA A 295 3.26 13.77 21.17
C ALA A 295 4.52 14.24 20.44
N SER A 296 5.22 13.32 19.77
CA SER A 296 6.43 13.63 19.02
C SER A 296 6.18 14.60 17.87
N ALA A 297 5.08 14.43 17.14
CA ALA A 297 4.72 15.28 16.01
C ALA A 297 4.35 16.71 16.47
N LEU A 298 3.55 16.85 17.52
CA LEU A 298 3.14 18.15 18.08
C LEU A 298 4.32 18.92 18.69
N VAL A 299 5.21 18.23 19.41
CA VAL A 299 6.46 18.86 19.92
C VAL A 299 7.32 19.39 18.76
N SER A 300 7.36 18.68 17.62
CA SER A 300 8.08 19.14 16.43
C SER A 300 7.45 20.40 15.80
N MET A 301 6.17 20.67 16.08
CA MET A 301 5.47 21.90 15.70
C MET A 301 5.64 23.04 16.74
N GLY A 302 6.36 22.80 17.85
CA GLY A 302 6.56 23.76 18.92
C GLY A 302 5.41 23.85 19.93
N VAL A 303 4.55 22.84 19.99
CA VAL A 303 3.52 22.68 21.04
C VAL A 303 4.18 22.07 22.29
N ASP A 304 3.78 22.57 23.47
CA ASP A 304 4.26 22.14 24.80
C ASP A 304 3.45 20.97 25.39
#